data_AF-B0VSR3-F1
#
_entry.id   AF-B0VSR3-F1
#
_cell.length_a   1.000
_cell.length_b   1.000
_cell.length_c   1.000
_cell.angle_alpha   90.00
_cell.angle_beta   90.00
_cell.angle_gamma   90.00
#
_symmetry.space_group_name_H-M   'P 1'
#
loop_
_entity.id
_entity.type
_entity.pdbx_description
1 polymer ?
#
loop_
_entity_poly.entity_id
_entity_poly.type
_entity_poly.pdbx_seq_one_letter_code
_entity_poly.pdbx_strand_id
1 'polypeptide(L)'
;MSTQPMIEKLIEAHLDFLDEQFAQTQVIQQEFEQFYHWLGSRQLQHLWTFEQVQQLIQKQILDTPASDFLIEQIAEHIRFALIHPTNDTATVEDVIPVLTIDRIAQYVASKEEHRKKLIKTIVNNPAFSALLTQLIQQTMHDYLDESMTKRVPGVGRFMKMGKSVLETVTDSNLDDTINHYLQKNILKLSQMSKRVLNQHFDNDKLYHFQANVWHKVKTSPLSVLKNYIEVQDLTRTVGLGHEIWDHIRQTDYLKQQVHDGIYTWYVRNQERNFDLLLRDLNIDENLVKHELTELLVPVLQQLVTTGHLRRRARVYLEKFYYSEKALEILNNKGA
;
A
#
# COMPACT_ATOMS: atom_id res chain seq x y z
N MET A 1 42.78 12.50 -54.62
CA MET A 1 43.36 11.87 -53.41
C MET A 1 42.20 11.56 -52.48
N SER A 2 42.03 10.28 -52.11
CA SER A 2 40.75 9.73 -51.65
C SER A 2 40.19 10.43 -50.41
N THR A 3 38.91 10.78 -50.45
CA THR A 3 38.16 11.41 -49.35
C THR A 3 37.97 10.46 -48.15
N GLN A 4 37.99 9.15 -48.39
CA GLN A 4 37.84 8.09 -47.39
C GLN A 4 38.87 8.15 -46.23
N PRO A 5 40.21 8.18 -46.47
CA PRO A 5 41.18 8.30 -45.37
C PRO A 5 41.12 9.62 -44.61
N MET A 6 40.54 10.68 -45.19
CA MET A 6 40.29 11.94 -44.45
C MET A 6 39.06 11.82 -43.56
N ILE A 7 37.99 11.17 -44.03
CA ILE A 7 36.78 10.89 -43.25
C ILE A 7 37.12 10.06 -42.02
N GLU A 8 37.88 8.96 -42.16
CA GLU A 8 38.26 8.12 -41.01
C GLU A 8 39.07 8.91 -39.98
N LYS A 9 39.99 9.78 -40.41
CA LYS A 9 40.74 10.65 -39.48
C LYS A 9 39.84 11.63 -38.73
N LEU A 10 38.83 12.20 -39.39
CA LEU A 10 37.86 13.09 -38.76
C LEU A 10 36.97 12.36 -37.76
N ILE A 11 36.57 11.12 -38.08
CA ILE A 11 35.82 10.27 -37.18
C ILE A 11 36.65 9.96 -35.93
N GLU A 12 37.89 9.46 -36.07
CA GLU A 12 38.74 9.16 -34.92
C GLU A 12 38.99 10.39 -34.05
N ALA A 13 39.32 11.55 -34.66
CA ALA A 13 39.57 12.78 -33.91
C ALA A 13 38.33 13.24 -33.11
N HIS A 14 37.13 13.09 -33.68
CA HIS A 14 35.90 13.43 -32.96
C HIS A 14 35.60 12.43 -31.84
N LEU A 15 35.87 11.14 -32.06
CA LEU A 15 35.73 10.13 -31.01
C LEU A 15 36.68 10.39 -29.84
N ASP A 16 37.94 10.71 -30.11
CA ASP A 16 38.93 11.06 -29.08
C ASP A 16 38.49 12.30 -28.30
N PHE A 17 37.98 13.34 -29.00
CA PHE A 17 37.40 14.51 -28.35
C PHE A 17 36.24 14.15 -27.41
N LEU A 18 35.29 13.30 -27.83
CA LEU A 18 34.16 12.90 -26.99
C LEU A 18 34.63 12.10 -25.77
N ASP A 19 35.59 11.18 -25.94
CA ASP A 19 36.15 10.41 -24.83
C ASP A 19 36.83 11.35 -23.81
N GLU A 20 37.58 12.36 -24.26
CA GLU A 20 38.22 13.37 -23.39
C GLU A 20 37.21 14.27 -22.67
N GLN A 21 36.12 14.67 -23.34
CA GLN A 21 35.08 15.50 -22.72
C GLN A 21 34.31 14.71 -21.65
N PHE A 22 33.83 13.51 -21.98
CA PHE A 22 33.02 12.71 -21.05
C PHE A 22 33.84 11.98 -19.99
N ALA A 23 35.18 11.95 -20.10
CA ALA A 23 36.06 11.58 -18.99
C ALA A 23 36.03 12.60 -17.85
N GLN A 24 35.68 13.86 -18.14
CA GLN A 24 35.60 14.91 -17.14
C GLN A 24 34.24 14.86 -16.43
N THR A 25 34.26 14.59 -15.12
CA THR A 25 33.06 14.56 -14.30
C THR A 25 32.23 15.83 -14.46
N GLN A 26 32.85 17.01 -14.47
CA GLN A 26 32.14 18.29 -14.60
C GLN A 26 31.25 18.37 -15.85
N VAL A 27 31.68 17.80 -16.98
CA VAL A 27 30.89 17.77 -18.22
C VAL A 27 29.66 16.91 -18.03
N ILE A 28 29.81 15.73 -17.43
CA ILE A 28 28.68 14.83 -17.11
C ILE A 28 27.66 15.54 -16.22
N GLN A 29 28.11 16.24 -15.18
CA GLN A 29 27.22 16.97 -14.26
C GLN A 29 26.45 18.06 -15.02
N GLN A 30 27.16 18.85 -15.82
CA GLN A 30 26.55 19.93 -16.60
C GLN A 30 25.51 19.41 -17.60
N GLU A 31 25.79 18.32 -18.32
CA GLU A 31 24.84 17.71 -19.26
C GLU A 31 23.59 17.20 -18.54
N PHE A 32 23.75 16.58 -17.36
CA PHE A 32 22.62 16.09 -16.58
C PHE A 32 21.75 17.22 -16.02
N GLU A 33 22.37 18.28 -15.49
CA GLU A 33 21.66 19.48 -15.04
C GLU A 33 20.92 20.18 -16.18
N GLN A 34 21.57 20.34 -17.34
CA GLN A 34 20.94 20.92 -18.52
C GLN A 34 19.74 20.10 -18.99
N PHE A 35 19.85 18.77 -18.98
CA PHE A 35 18.74 17.89 -19.29
C PHE A 35 17.59 18.05 -18.28
N TYR A 36 17.90 18.11 -16.98
CA TYR A 36 16.89 18.34 -15.93
C TYR A 36 16.16 19.67 -16.12
N HIS A 37 16.89 20.77 -16.37
CA HIS A 37 16.28 22.08 -16.61
C HIS A 37 15.43 22.10 -17.89
N TRP A 38 15.92 21.49 -18.97
CA TRP A 38 15.14 21.36 -20.20
C TRP A 38 13.86 20.56 -19.95
N LEU A 39 13.94 19.39 -19.29
CA LEU A 39 12.80 18.55 -18.99
C LEU A 39 11.80 19.30 -18.12
N GLY A 40 12.29 19.93 -17.05
CA GLY A 40 11.50 20.72 -16.11
C GLY A 40 10.71 21.86 -16.75
N SER A 41 11.20 22.40 -17.88
CA SER A 41 10.50 23.44 -18.65
C SER A 41 9.36 22.93 -19.55
N ARG A 42 9.22 21.60 -19.73
CA ARG A 42 8.20 21.00 -20.57
C ARG A 42 6.95 20.66 -19.77
N GLN A 43 5.80 20.82 -20.42
CA GLN A 43 4.54 20.30 -19.90
C GLN A 43 4.41 18.81 -20.21
N LEU A 44 3.72 18.07 -19.34
CA LEU A 44 3.46 16.64 -19.50
C LEU A 44 2.87 16.31 -20.89
N GLN A 45 1.84 17.05 -21.31
CA GLN A 45 1.12 16.81 -22.57
C GLN A 45 1.97 16.96 -23.83
N HIS A 46 3.09 17.69 -23.76
CA HIS A 46 3.99 17.87 -24.89
C HIS A 46 4.99 16.73 -25.04
N LEU A 47 5.20 15.92 -24.00
CA LEU A 47 6.09 14.76 -24.05
C LEU A 47 5.32 13.45 -24.15
N TRP A 48 4.29 13.28 -23.31
CA TRP A 48 3.54 12.04 -23.23
C TRP A 48 2.03 12.30 -23.30
N THR A 49 1.37 11.54 -24.17
CA THR A 49 -0.11 11.53 -24.23
C THR A 49 -0.67 10.63 -23.15
N PHE A 50 -1.95 10.82 -22.83
CA PHE A 50 -2.67 9.95 -21.90
C PHE A 50 -2.58 8.48 -22.33
N GLU A 51 -2.77 8.19 -23.62
CA GLU A 51 -2.76 6.83 -24.16
C GLU A 51 -1.40 6.16 -23.97
N GLN A 52 -0.30 6.89 -24.13
CA GLN A 52 1.04 6.35 -23.93
C GLN A 52 1.28 5.96 -22.47
N VAL A 53 0.91 6.84 -21.54
CA VAL A 53 1.03 6.58 -20.09
C VAL A 53 0.12 5.43 -19.67
N GLN A 54 -1.12 5.42 -20.16
CA GLN A 54 -2.09 4.37 -19.88
C GLN A 54 -1.61 3.01 -20.39
N GLN A 55 -1.16 2.91 -21.64
CA GLN A 55 -0.68 1.67 -22.22
C GLN A 55 0.52 1.11 -21.45
N LEU A 56 1.44 1.97 -21.01
CA LEU A 56 2.57 1.55 -20.20
C LEU A 56 2.11 1.00 -18.85
N ILE A 57 1.27 1.72 -18.12
CA ILE A 57 0.82 1.31 -16.77
C ILE A 57 -0.05 0.06 -16.86
N GLN A 58 -0.94 -0.03 -17.85
CA GLN A 58 -1.73 -1.23 -18.10
C GLN A 58 -0.82 -2.44 -18.35
N LYS A 59 0.18 -2.29 -19.22
CA LYS A 59 1.12 -3.37 -19.49
C LYS A 59 1.90 -3.79 -18.24
N GLN A 60 2.39 -2.84 -17.45
CA GLN A 60 3.25 -3.11 -16.29
C GLN A 60 2.48 -3.64 -15.08
N ILE A 61 1.30 -3.09 -14.79
CA ILE A 61 0.52 -3.41 -13.59
C ILE A 61 -0.48 -4.53 -13.84
N LEU A 62 -1.11 -4.55 -15.02
CA LEU A 62 -2.19 -5.48 -15.31
C LEU A 62 -1.70 -6.68 -16.10
N ASP A 63 -0.88 -6.49 -17.13
CA ASP A 63 -0.53 -7.59 -18.05
C ASP A 63 0.77 -8.32 -17.68
N THR A 64 1.63 -7.71 -16.86
CA THR A 64 2.92 -8.31 -16.47
C THR A 64 2.79 -8.95 -15.08
N PRO A 65 2.87 -10.29 -14.95
CA PRO A 65 2.93 -10.94 -13.65
C PRO A 65 4.22 -10.57 -12.91
N ALA A 66 4.18 -10.54 -11.58
CA ALA A 66 5.39 -10.47 -10.78
C ALA A 66 6.24 -11.72 -11.03
N SER A 67 7.56 -11.56 -11.14
CA SER A 67 8.45 -12.71 -11.29
C SER A 67 8.58 -13.48 -9.98
N ASP A 68 8.81 -14.78 -10.06
CA ASP A 68 9.06 -15.62 -8.88
C ASP A 68 10.19 -15.04 -8.01
N PHE A 69 11.25 -14.54 -8.65
CA PHE A 69 12.34 -13.86 -7.95
C PHE A 69 11.88 -12.63 -7.17
N LEU A 70 11.01 -11.78 -7.74
CA LEU A 70 10.47 -10.61 -7.02
C LEU A 70 9.60 -11.04 -5.84
N ILE A 71 8.79 -12.09 -6.00
CA ILE A 71 7.94 -12.65 -4.94
C ILE A 71 8.81 -13.17 -3.79
N GLU A 72 9.88 -13.90 -4.10
CA GLU A 72 10.86 -14.36 -3.12
C GLU A 72 11.55 -13.20 -2.41
N GLN A 73 11.94 -12.15 -3.14
CA GLN A 73 12.51 -10.94 -2.54
C GLN A 73 11.53 -10.27 -1.58
N ILE A 74 10.25 -10.14 -1.94
CA ILE A 74 9.21 -9.58 -1.06
C ILE A 74 9.11 -10.41 0.23
N ALA A 75 9.06 -11.74 0.12
CA ALA A 75 9.02 -12.62 1.28
C ALA A 75 10.26 -12.45 2.17
N GLU A 76 11.46 -12.37 1.59
CA GLU A 76 12.69 -12.20 2.35
C GLU A 76 12.77 -10.82 3.03
N HIS A 77 12.31 -9.75 2.38
CA HIS A 77 12.27 -8.42 2.99
C HIS A 77 11.29 -8.36 4.16
N ILE A 78 10.11 -8.98 4.04
CA ILE A 78 9.16 -9.08 5.15
C ILE A 78 9.76 -9.91 6.28
N ARG A 79 10.45 -11.03 5.96
CA ARG A 79 11.15 -11.85 6.95
C ARG A 79 12.19 -11.02 7.69
N PHE A 80 13.05 -10.30 6.97
CA PHE A 80 14.09 -9.46 7.54
C PHE A 80 13.50 -8.38 8.47
N ALA A 81 12.45 -7.69 8.00
CA ALA A 81 11.75 -6.68 8.78
C ALA A 81 11.15 -7.25 10.08
N LEU A 82 10.62 -8.48 10.06
CA LEU A 82 10.02 -9.12 11.24
C LEU A 82 11.05 -9.60 12.27
N ILE A 83 12.21 -10.08 11.81
CA ILE A 83 13.26 -10.61 12.70
C ILE A 83 14.32 -9.57 13.06
N HIS A 84 14.18 -8.32 12.60
CA HIS A 84 15.18 -7.28 12.80
C HIS A 84 15.40 -7.02 14.30
N PRO A 85 16.65 -7.03 14.81
CA PRO A 85 16.95 -6.87 16.24
C PRO A 85 16.41 -5.57 16.85
N THR A 86 16.29 -4.51 16.06
CA THR A 86 15.69 -3.24 16.50
C THR A 86 14.24 -3.40 16.95
N ASN A 87 13.52 -4.43 16.52
CA ASN A 87 12.14 -4.67 16.96
C ASN A 87 12.05 -5.02 18.45
N ASP A 88 13.14 -5.47 19.07
CA ASP A 88 13.17 -5.78 20.51
C ASP A 88 13.26 -4.51 21.37
N THR A 89 13.76 -3.41 20.81
CA THR A 89 13.96 -2.15 21.52
C THR A 89 13.04 -1.02 21.03
N ALA A 90 12.62 -1.04 19.76
CA ALA A 90 11.69 -0.08 19.20
C ALA A 90 10.26 -0.40 19.62
N THR A 91 9.56 0.63 20.08
CA THR A 91 8.16 0.58 20.49
C THR A 91 7.25 1.10 19.37
N VAL A 92 5.95 0.83 19.47
CA VAL A 92 4.98 1.31 18.47
C VAL A 92 4.90 2.85 18.45
N GLU A 93 5.15 3.55 19.57
CA GLU A 93 5.23 5.02 19.58
C GLU A 93 6.46 5.61 18.91
N ASP A 94 7.55 4.84 18.77
CA ASP A 94 8.75 5.27 18.05
C ASP A 94 8.51 5.31 16.53
N VAL A 95 7.54 4.54 16.02
CA VAL A 95 7.21 4.43 14.60
C VAL A 95 5.98 5.24 14.22
N ILE A 96 4.97 5.30 15.09
CA ILE A 96 3.72 6.01 14.84
C ILE A 96 3.59 7.18 15.83
N PRO A 97 3.70 8.44 15.38
CA PRO A 97 3.56 9.58 16.26
C PRO A 97 2.20 9.59 16.96
N VAL A 98 2.20 9.76 18.28
CA VAL A 98 1.00 9.83 19.12
C VAL A 98 -0.01 10.86 18.58
N LEU A 99 0.48 12.01 18.11
CA LEU A 99 -0.35 13.07 17.53
C LEU A 99 -1.10 12.63 16.26
N THR A 100 -0.51 11.73 15.48
CA THR A 100 -1.14 11.16 14.27
C THR A 100 -2.29 10.24 14.67
N ILE A 101 -2.11 9.44 15.73
CA ILE A 101 -3.16 8.54 16.24
C ILE A 101 -4.28 9.32 16.89
N ASP A 102 -4.00 10.36 17.66
CA ASP A 102 -5.04 11.23 18.22
C ASP A 102 -5.87 11.89 17.12
N ARG A 103 -5.22 12.36 16.04
CA ARG A 103 -5.93 12.94 14.87
C ARG A 103 -6.78 11.91 14.13
N ILE A 104 -6.26 10.71 13.89
CA ILE A 104 -7.03 9.61 13.28
C ILE A 104 -8.19 9.22 14.18
N ALA A 105 -7.96 9.12 15.49
CA ALA A 105 -8.96 8.74 16.47
C ALA A 105 -10.08 9.78 16.57
N GLN A 106 -9.75 11.06 16.60
CA GLN A 106 -10.71 12.16 16.55
C GLN A 106 -11.49 12.15 15.23
N TYR A 107 -10.81 11.95 14.10
CA TYR A 107 -11.45 11.87 12.80
C TYR A 107 -12.43 10.69 12.73
N VAL A 108 -12.02 9.48 13.12
CA VAL A 108 -12.89 8.28 13.14
C VAL A 108 -14.04 8.44 14.14
N ALA A 109 -13.78 8.97 15.33
CA ALA A 109 -14.81 9.24 16.34
C ALA A 109 -15.84 10.26 15.85
N SER A 110 -15.43 11.25 15.04
CA SER A 110 -16.33 12.27 14.47
C SER A 110 -17.29 11.73 13.40
N LYS A 111 -17.07 10.52 12.87
CA LYS A 111 -17.92 9.90 11.83
C LYS A 111 -19.14 9.18 12.42
N GLU A 112 -19.96 9.92 13.17
CA GLU A 112 -21.16 9.41 13.85
C GLU A 112 -22.13 8.68 12.89
N GLU A 113 -22.34 9.22 11.70
CA GLU A 113 -23.27 8.64 10.71
C GLU A 113 -22.80 7.27 10.20
N HIS A 114 -21.50 7.14 9.91
CA HIS A 114 -20.91 5.86 9.48
C HIS A 114 -20.98 4.81 10.59
N ARG A 115 -20.73 5.19 11.84
CA ARG A 115 -20.89 4.30 13.01
C ARG A 115 -22.33 3.82 13.16
N LYS A 116 -23.30 4.74 13.14
CA LYS A 116 -24.73 4.40 13.24
C LYS A 116 -25.17 3.47 12.11
N LYS A 117 -24.64 3.67 10.89
CA LYS A 117 -24.92 2.82 9.73
C LYS A 117 -24.32 1.42 9.92
N LEU A 118 -23.07 1.31 10.36
CA LEU A 118 -22.42 0.01 10.63
C LEU A 118 -23.13 -0.77 11.76
N ILE A 119 -23.40 -0.13 12.91
CA ILE A 119 -24.15 -0.74 14.02
C ILE A 119 -25.53 -1.21 13.53
N LYS A 120 -26.23 -0.40 12.72
CA LYS A 120 -27.51 -0.79 12.14
C LYS A 120 -27.37 -2.03 11.24
N THR A 121 -26.34 -2.11 10.41
CA THR A 121 -26.09 -3.27 9.52
C THR A 121 -25.79 -4.53 10.32
N ILE A 122 -24.94 -4.46 11.34
CA ILE A 122 -24.56 -5.61 12.17
C ILE A 122 -25.76 -6.10 12.98
N VAL A 123 -26.49 -5.20 13.63
CA VAL A 123 -27.60 -5.54 14.54
C VAL A 123 -28.84 -6.03 13.80
N ASN A 124 -29.00 -5.63 12.53
CA ASN A 124 -30.04 -6.16 11.65
C ASN A 124 -29.60 -7.45 10.93
N ASN A 125 -28.36 -7.92 11.12
CA ASN A 125 -27.90 -9.17 10.51
C ASN A 125 -28.55 -10.37 11.22
N PRO A 126 -29.17 -11.31 10.49
CA PRO A 126 -29.75 -12.53 11.05
C PRO A 126 -28.76 -13.36 11.90
N ALA A 127 -27.48 -13.38 11.55
CA ALA A 127 -26.45 -14.11 12.29
C ALA A 127 -26.21 -13.51 13.69
N PHE A 128 -26.23 -12.18 13.82
CA PHE A 128 -26.11 -11.52 15.13
C PHE A 128 -27.30 -11.85 16.04
N SER A 129 -28.49 -11.89 15.45
CA SER A 129 -29.73 -12.25 16.15
C SER A 129 -29.71 -13.71 16.63
N ALA A 130 -29.17 -14.63 15.81
CA ALA A 130 -28.99 -16.02 16.19
C ALA A 130 -27.97 -16.19 17.33
N LEU A 131 -26.82 -15.50 17.27
CA LEU A 131 -25.79 -15.55 18.31
C LEU A 131 -26.29 -15.03 19.67
N LEU A 132 -27.03 -13.91 19.68
CA LEU A 132 -27.62 -13.39 20.93
C LEU A 132 -28.63 -14.37 21.52
N THR A 133 -29.44 -15.00 20.67
CA THR A 133 -30.42 -16.00 21.11
C THR A 133 -29.72 -17.19 21.74
N GLN A 134 -28.66 -17.70 21.11
CA GLN A 134 -27.84 -18.81 21.63
C GLN A 134 -27.14 -18.47 22.94
N LEU A 135 -26.55 -17.28 23.06
CA LEU A 135 -25.91 -16.84 24.30
C LEU A 135 -26.91 -16.69 25.45
N ILE A 136 -28.11 -16.16 25.19
CA ILE A 136 -29.16 -16.06 26.22
C ILE A 136 -29.65 -17.45 26.62
N GLN A 137 -29.85 -18.36 25.67
CA GLN A 137 -30.21 -19.75 25.97
C GLN A 137 -29.16 -20.43 26.83
N GLN A 138 -27.88 -20.34 26.44
CA GLN A 138 -26.79 -20.96 27.16
C GLN A 138 -26.61 -20.37 28.55
N THR A 139 -26.63 -19.03 28.69
CA THR A 139 -26.51 -18.40 30.01
C THR A 139 -27.71 -18.68 30.94
N MET A 140 -28.91 -18.80 30.39
CA MET A 140 -30.09 -19.24 31.16
C MET A 140 -29.97 -20.69 31.58
N HIS A 141 -29.52 -21.57 30.68
CA HIS A 141 -29.29 -22.98 30.96
C HIS A 141 -28.21 -23.15 32.03
N ASP A 142 -27.05 -22.50 31.87
CA ASP A 142 -25.94 -22.51 32.83
C ASP A 142 -26.39 -21.98 34.21
N TYR A 143 -27.21 -20.92 34.26
CA TYR A 143 -27.74 -20.39 35.52
C TYR A 143 -28.73 -21.36 36.20
N LEU A 144 -29.63 -21.98 35.42
CA LEU A 144 -30.58 -22.96 35.94
C LEU A 144 -29.84 -24.20 36.45
N ASP A 145 -28.90 -24.74 35.67
CA ASP A 145 -28.06 -25.86 36.06
C ASP A 145 -27.22 -25.53 37.29
N GLU A 146 -26.55 -24.38 37.33
CA GLU A 146 -25.73 -23.99 38.49
C GLU A 146 -26.60 -23.79 39.75
N SER A 147 -27.80 -23.22 39.62
CA SER A 147 -28.74 -23.03 40.73
C SER A 147 -29.38 -24.33 41.24
N MET A 148 -29.55 -25.32 40.36
CA MET A 148 -30.07 -26.65 40.71
C MET A 148 -28.98 -27.56 41.29
N THR A 149 -27.73 -27.40 40.82
CA THR A 149 -26.59 -28.22 41.21
C THR A 149 -25.93 -27.71 42.50
N LYS A 150 -25.91 -26.40 42.76
CA LYS A 150 -25.49 -25.83 44.05
C LYS A 150 -26.65 -25.82 45.05
N ARG A 151 -27.03 -26.99 45.55
CA ARG A 151 -27.75 -27.11 46.83
C ARG A 151 -26.85 -26.61 47.94
N VAL A 152 -26.98 -25.33 48.31
CA VAL A 152 -26.30 -24.75 49.47
C VAL A 152 -26.77 -25.48 50.75
N PRO A 153 -25.88 -26.14 51.51
CA PRO A 153 -26.24 -26.69 52.81
C PRO A 153 -26.52 -25.51 53.76
N GLY A 154 -27.77 -25.31 54.18
CA GLY A 154 -28.10 -24.37 55.27
C GLY A 154 -29.25 -23.37 55.05
N VAL A 155 -29.95 -23.33 53.90
CA VAL A 155 -31.06 -22.38 53.70
C VAL A 155 -32.43 -23.09 53.66
N GLY A 156 -32.87 -23.59 54.80
CA GLY A 156 -34.13 -24.33 54.96
C GLY A 156 -35.43 -23.50 55.07
N ARG A 157 -35.43 -22.18 54.75
CA ARG A 157 -36.62 -21.33 54.99
C ARG A 157 -37.19 -20.53 53.82
N PHE A 158 -36.59 -20.55 52.62
CA PHE A 158 -37.14 -19.86 51.44
C PHE A 158 -37.78 -20.77 50.39
N MET A 159 -37.74 -22.11 50.58
CA MET A 159 -38.39 -23.07 49.66
C MET A 159 -39.93 -23.08 49.70
N LYS A 160 -40.58 -22.43 50.67
CA LYS A 160 -42.04 -22.55 50.84
C LYS A 160 -42.88 -21.48 50.14
N MET A 161 -42.27 -20.48 49.49
CA MET A 161 -43.01 -19.49 48.68
C MET A 161 -42.84 -19.66 47.16
N GLY A 162 -41.88 -20.48 46.69
CA GLY A 162 -41.64 -20.70 45.24
C GLY A 162 -42.34 -21.93 44.64
N LYS A 163 -43.01 -22.76 45.44
CA LYS A 163 -43.55 -24.05 44.99
C LYS A 163 -44.72 -23.96 43.99
N SER A 164 -45.45 -22.85 43.95
CA SER A 164 -46.62 -22.75 43.04
C SER A 164 -46.27 -22.44 41.59
N VAL A 165 -45.03 -22.00 41.29
CA VAL A 165 -44.62 -21.64 39.91
C VAL A 165 -43.74 -22.72 39.30
N LEU A 166 -43.07 -23.53 40.13
CA LEU A 166 -42.08 -24.53 39.67
C LEU A 166 -42.67 -25.89 39.28
N GLU A 167 -43.90 -26.24 39.69
CA GLU A 167 -44.47 -27.57 39.39
C GLU A 167 -45.27 -27.65 38.06
N THR A 168 -45.34 -26.57 37.28
CA THR A 168 -46.06 -26.59 35.97
C THR A 168 -45.14 -26.47 34.75
N VAL A 169 -43.83 -26.45 34.95
CA VAL A 169 -42.88 -26.26 33.86
C VAL A 169 -41.90 -27.42 33.85
N THR A 170 -42.32 -28.51 33.23
CA THR A 170 -41.43 -29.59 32.78
C THR A 170 -40.36 -29.02 31.85
N ASP A 171 -39.12 -29.50 32.00
CA ASP A 171 -37.90 -28.99 31.32
C ASP A 171 -38.08 -28.75 29.81
N SER A 172 -38.88 -29.56 29.11
CA SER A 172 -39.12 -29.40 27.67
C SER A 172 -39.96 -28.17 27.29
N ASN A 173 -40.89 -27.74 28.15
CA ASN A 173 -41.79 -26.61 27.84
C ASN A 173 -41.16 -25.26 28.14
N LEU A 174 -40.16 -25.19 29.04
CA LEU A 174 -39.45 -23.96 29.35
C LEU A 174 -38.59 -23.53 28.16
N ASP A 175 -37.81 -24.46 27.62
CA ASP A 175 -36.90 -24.20 26.51
C ASP A 175 -37.67 -23.75 25.27
N ASP A 176 -38.76 -24.43 24.93
CA ASP A 176 -39.62 -24.04 23.80
C ASP A 176 -40.30 -22.68 24.00
N THR A 177 -40.70 -22.37 25.25
CA THR A 177 -41.31 -21.06 25.57
C THR A 177 -40.27 -19.93 25.53
N ILE A 178 -39.05 -20.17 26.02
CA ILE A 178 -37.92 -19.23 25.93
C ILE A 178 -37.54 -19.02 24.47
N ASN A 179 -37.44 -20.09 23.68
CA ASN A 179 -37.15 -20.04 22.25
C ASN A 179 -38.19 -19.22 21.50
N HIS A 180 -39.48 -19.49 21.75
CA HIS A 180 -40.57 -18.76 21.14
C HIS A 180 -40.59 -17.28 21.56
N TYR A 181 -40.33 -16.99 22.84
CA TYR A 181 -40.27 -15.61 23.34
C TYR A 181 -39.08 -14.81 22.78
N LEU A 182 -37.90 -15.43 22.69
CA LEU A 182 -36.71 -14.80 22.11
C LEU A 182 -36.87 -14.56 20.61
N GLN A 183 -37.41 -15.54 19.86
CA GLN A 183 -37.70 -15.39 18.44
C GLN A 183 -38.76 -14.30 18.18
N LYS A 184 -39.84 -14.28 18.97
CA LYS A 184 -40.92 -13.29 18.83
C LYS A 184 -40.46 -11.87 19.18
N ASN A 185 -39.50 -11.74 20.10
CA ASN A 185 -38.97 -10.45 20.53
C ASN A 185 -37.62 -10.09 19.88
N ILE A 186 -37.15 -10.84 18.88
CA ILE A 186 -35.81 -10.67 18.29
C ILE A 186 -35.62 -9.27 17.69
N LEU A 187 -36.68 -8.68 17.13
CA LEU A 187 -36.69 -7.31 16.63
C LEU A 187 -36.54 -6.28 17.76
N LYS A 188 -37.18 -6.52 18.91
CA LYS A 188 -37.10 -5.65 20.09
C LYS A 188 -35.73 -5.79 20.77
N LEU A 189 -35.21 -7.02 20.85
CA LEU A 189 -33.86 -7.30 21.33
C LEU A 189 -32.84 -6.62 20.43
N SER A 190 -32.93 -6.77 19.11
CA SER A 190 -32.10 -6.06 18.13
C SER A 190 -32.16 -4.54 18.32
N GLN A 191 -33.34 -3.95 18.49
CA GLN A 191 -33.46 -2.50 18.78
C GLN A 191 -32.84 -2.09 20.12
N MET A 192 -32.96 -2.92 21.15
CA MET A 192 -32.32 -2.69 22.46
C MET A 192 -30.80 -2.84 22.35
N SER A 193 -30.29 -3.87 21.68
CA SER A 193 -28.86 -4.06 21.36
C SER A 193 -28.32 -2.86 20.61
N LYS A 194 -29.07 -2.34 19.63
CA LYS A 194 -28.71 -1.11 18.91
C LYS A 194 -28.62 0.09 19.84
N ARG A 195 -29.56 0.26 20.77
CA ARG A 195 -29.53 1.36 21.76
C ARG A 195 -28.34 1.23 22.70
N VAL A 196 -28.11 0.04 23.26
CA VAL A 196 -26.98 -0.27 24.14
C VAL A 196 -25.64 -0.09 23.41
N LEU A 197 -25.52 -0.59 22.18
CA LEU A 197 -24.34 -0.41 21.34
C LEU A 197 -24.09 1.08 21.05
N ASN A 198 -25.10 1.88 20.72
CA ASN A 198 -24.91 3.31 20.54
C ASN A 198 -24.56 4.06 21.85
N GLN A 199 -25.00 3.57 23.01
CA GLN A 199 -24.66 4.14 24.33
C GLN A 199 -23.25 3.77 24.82
N HIS A 200 -22.72 2.63 24.38
CA HIS A 200 -21.37 2.17 24.71
C HIS A 200 -20.33 2.60 23.66
N PHE A 201 -20.75 2.80 22.41
CA PHE A 201 -19.94 3.36 21.32
C PHE A 201 -20.38 4.79 20.99
N ASP A 202 -20.27 5.70 21.95
CA ASP A 202 -20.43 7.15 21.73
C ASP A 202 -19.07 7.81 21.46
N ASN A 203 -19.04 8.99 20.86
CA ASN A 203 -17.84 9.71 20.41
C ASN A 203 -16.79 9.80 21.53
N ASP A 204 -17.19 10.18 22.75
CA ASP A 204 -16.30 10.32 23.91
C ASP A 204 -15.77 8.98 24.40
N LYS A 205 -16.63 7.94 24.44
CA LYS A 205 -16.20 6.59 24.86
C LYS A 205 -15.32 5.93 23.82
N LEU A 206 -15.55 6.18 22.54
CA LEU A 206 -14.70 5.70 21.45
C LEU A 206 -13.33 6.37 21.52
N TYR A 207 -13.28 7.68 21.81
CA TYR A 207 -12.04 8.41 22.03
C TYR A 207 -11.26 7.83 23.22
N HIS A 208 -11.91 7.66 24.38
CA HIS A 208 -11.27 7.07 25.55
C HIS A 208 -10.87 5.59 25.37
N PHE A 209 -11.67 4.80 24.66
CA PHE A 209 -11.34 3.42 24.31
C PHE A 209 -10.09 3.36 23.42
N GLN A 210 -10.03 4.20 22.38
CA GLN A 210 -8.86 4.32 21.51
C GLN A 210 -7.63 4.79 22.29
N ALA A 211 -7.76 5.81 23.14
CA ALA A 211 -6.67 6.28 23.99
C ALA A 211 -6.16 5.18 24.94
N ASN A 212 -7.06 4.38 25.51
CA ASN A 212 -6.69 3.26 26.38
C ASN A 212 -6.03 2.12 25.63
N VAL A 213 -6.52 1.78 24.43
CA VAL A 213 -5.88 0.79 23.55
C VAL A 213 -4.51 1.29 23.12
N TRP A 214 -4.39 2.56 22.72
CA TRP A 214 -3.13 3.19 22.34
C TRP A 214 -2.14 3.17 23.50
N HIS A 215 -2.56 3.55 24.72
CA HIS A 215 -1.69 3.54 25.89
C HIS A 215 -1.10 2.15 26.19
N LYS A 216 -1.83 1.08 25.87
CA LYS A 216 -1.37 -0.31 26.03
C LYS A 216 -0.49 -0.78 24.87
N VAL A 217 -0.84 -0.42 23.64
CA VAL A 217 -0.13 -0.87 22.43
C VAL A 217 1.17 -0.07 22.21
N LYS A 218 1.18 1.21 22.56
CA LYS A 218 2.28 2.13 22.23
C LYS A 218 3.63 1.73 22.83
N THR A 219 3.63 1.21 24.06
CA THR A 219 4.84 0.75 24.76
C THR A 219 5.21 -0.70 24.45
N SER A 220 4.43 -1.38 23.61
CA SER A 220 4.73 -2.75 23.21
C SER A 220 5.88 -2.75 22.21
N PRO A 221 6.87 -3.64 22.36
CA PRO A 221 7.95 -3.76 21.39
C PRO A 221 7.40 -4.31 20.08
N LEU A 222 7.96 -3.86 18.96
CA LEU A 222 7.55 -4.31 17.63
C LEU A 222 7.78 -5.82 17.42
N SER A 223 8.65 -6.44 18.22
CA SER A 223 8.92 -7.88 18.20
C SER A 223 7.71 -8.74 18.53
N VAL A 224 6.67 -8.16 19.16
CA VAL A 224 5.38 -8.83 19.37
C VAL A 224 4.75 -9.28 18.05
N LEU A 225 4.97 -8.57 16.93
CA LEU A 225 4.45 -8.93 15.61
C LEU A 225 4.98 -10.27 15.09
N LYS A 226 6.21 -10.66 15.49
CA LYS A 226 6.83 -11.94 15.15
C LYS A 226 6.06 -13.14 15.72
N ASN A 227 5.33 -12.95 16.82
CA ASN A 227 4.56 -14.01 17.45
C ASN A 227 3.23 -14.30 16.73
N TYR A 228 2.78 -13.39 15.86
CA TYR A 228 1.52 -13.51 15.12
C TYR A 228 1.70 -13.89 13.65
N ILE A 229 2.94 -13.83 13.14
CA ILE A 229 3.27 -14.17 11.76
C ILE A 229 4.23 -15.35 11.78
N GLU A 230 3.81 -16.48 11.20
CA GLU A 230 4.65 -17.66 11.08
C GLU A 230 5.71 -17.43 10.01
N VAL A 231 6.89 -16.98 10.45
CA VAL A 231 8.03 -16.63 9.57
C VAL A 231 8.49 -17.81 8.71
N GLN A 232 8.23 -19.05 9.14
CA GLN A 232 8.58 -20.29 8.41
C GLN A 232 7.70 -20.49 7.16
N ASP A 233 6.46 -20.00 7.18
CA ASP A 233 5.47 -20.14 6.10
C ASP A 233 5.29 -18.85 5.30
N LEU A 234 6.19 -17.88 5.46
CA LEU A 234 6.06 -16.56 4.87
C LEU A 234 6.09 -16.59 3.35
N THR A 235 6.96 -17.41 2.75
CA THR A 235 7.02 -17.60 1.29
C THR A 235 5.69 -18.13 0.76
N ARG A 236 5.04 -19.05 1.47
CA ARG A 236 3.73 -19.59 1.12
C ARG A 236 2.63 -18.54 1.27
N THR A 237 2.66 -17.75 2.34
CA THR A 237 1.69 -16.68 2.60
C THR A 237 1.79 -15.56 1.56
N VAL A 238 3.01 -15.16 1.19
CA VAL A 238 3.27 -14.18 0.13
C VAL A 238 2.84 -14.74 -1.24
N GLY A 239 3.07 -16.03 -1.50
CA GLY A 239 2.57 -16.72 -2.69
C GLY A 239 1.04 -16.68 -2.81
N LEU A 240 0.30 -16.93 -1.71
CA LEU A 240 -1.16 -16.79 -1.69
C LEU A 240 -1.61 -15.34 -1.94
N GLY A 241 -0.89 -14.36 -1.38
CA GLY A 241 -1.13 -12.95 -1.67
C GLY A 241 -0.92 -12.60 -3.15
N HIS A 242 0.10 -13.21 -3.77
CA HIS A 242 0.35 -13.08 -5.20
C HIS A 242 -0.77 -13.68 -6.06
N GLU A 243 -1.31 -14.86 -5.72
CA GLU A 243 -2.45 -15.45 -6.43
C GLU A 243 -3.70 -14.55 -6.39
N ILE A 244 -3.97 -13.93 -5.23
CA ILE A 244 -5.05 -12.97 -5.08
C ILE A 244 -4.80 -11.73 -5.94
N TRP A 245 -3.58 -11.19 -5.93
CA TRP A 245 -3.19 -10.07 -6.77
C TRP A 245 -3.36 -10.39 -8.26
N ASP A 246 -2.92 -11.57 -8.69
CA ASP A 246 -3.00 -12.03 -10.06
C ASP A 246 -4.44 -12.17 -10.56
N HIS A 247 -5.34 -12.62 -9.68
CA HIS A 247 -6.76 -12.60 -9.96
C HIS A 247 -7.30 -11.16 -10.07
N ILE A 248 -7.06 -10.32 -9.04
CA ILE A 248 -7.59 -8.96 -8.97
C ILE A 248 -7.13 -8.11 -10.15
N ARG A 249 -5.86 -8.19 -10.56
CA ARG A 249 -5.31 -7.41 -11.69
C ARG A 249 -5.95 -7.73 -13.03
N GLN A 250 -6.47 -8.94 -13.19
CA GLN A 250 -7.16 -9.35 -14.41
C GLN A 250 -8.65 -8.98 -14.43
N THR A 251 -9.22 -8.56 -13.30
CA THR A 251 -10.63 -8.16 -13.23
C THR A 251 -10.90 -6.87 -14.01
N ASP A 252 -12.09 -6.79 -14.62
CA ASP A 252 -12.57 -5.56 -15.25
C ASP A 252 -12.66 -4.41 -14.24
N TYR A 253 -12.92 -4.73 -12.97
CA TYR A 253 -12.91 -3.76 -11.87
C TYR A 253 -11.57 -3.04 -11.76
N LEU A 254 -10.43 -3.76 -11.61
CA LEU A 254 -9.14 -3.09 -11.47
C LEU A 254 -8.71 -2.41 -12.77
N LYS A 255 -8.99 -3.03 -13.93
CA LYS A 255 -8.74 -2.42 -15.25
C LYS A 255 -9.39 -1.04 -15.36
N GLN A 256 -10.66 -0.93 -14.98
CA GLN A 256 -11.39 0.34 -15.00
C GLN A 256 -10.86 1.33 -13.95
N GLN A 257 -10.59 0.88 -12.72
CA GLN A 257 -10.03 1.74 -11.67
C GLN A 257 -8.67 2.33 -12.05
N VAL A 258 -7.80 1.53 -12.66
CA VAL A 258 -6.50 1.98 -13.16
C VAL A 258 -6.67 2.97 -14.30
N HIS A 259 -7.55 2.68 -15.27
CA HIS A 259 -7.86 3.59 -16.36
C HIS A 259 -8.34 4.96 -15.85
N ASP A 260 -9.40 4.99 -15.04
CA ASP A 260 -10.01 6.21 -14.52
C ASP A 260 -9.06 6.98 -13.59
N GLY A 261 -8.25 6.25 -12.82
CA GLY A 261 -7.20 6.82 -11.98
C GLY A 261 -6.12 7.54 -12.78
N ILE A 262 -5.59 6.88 -13.83
CA ILE A 262 -4.60 7.49 -14.73
C ILE A 262 -5.21 8.67 -15.47
N TYR A 263 -6.44 8.55 -15.96
CA TYR A 263 -7.12 9.63 -16.68
C TYR A 263 -7.28 10.86 -15.79
N THR A 264 -7.79 10.66 -14.57
CA THR A 264 -7.97 11.74 -13.59
C THR A 264 -6.64 12.39 -13.22
N TRP A 265 -5.58 11.59 -13.01
CA TRP A 265 -4.25 12.12 -12.76
C TRP A 265 -3.72 12.89 -13.98
N TYR A 266 -3.87 12.35 -15.18
CA TYR A 266 -3.36 12.97 -16.41
C TYR A 266 -4.03 14.32 -16.66
N VAL A 267 -5.37 14.38 -16.66
CA VAL A 267 -6.12 15.63 -16.90
C VAL A 267 -5.73 16.72 -15.89
N ARG A 268 -5.46 16.36 -14.63
CA ARG A 268 -5.01 17.30 -13.60
C ARG A 268 -3.57 17.81 -13.79
N ASN A 269 -2.73 17.05 -14.50
CA ASN A 269 -1.29 17.29 -14.60
C ASN A 269 -0.81 17.60 -16.02
N GLN A 270 -1.65 17.47 -17.04
CA GLN A 270 -1.27 17.58 -18.46
C GLN A 270 -0.65 18.95 -18.80
N GLU A 271 -1.16 20.02 -18.19
CA GLU A 271 -0.67 21.39 -18.37
C GLU A 271 0.46 21.77 -17.38
N ARG A 272 0.75 20.91 -16.39
CA ARG A 272 1.81 21.17 -15.41
C ARG A 272 3.17 20.85 -16.03
N ASN A 273 4.14 21.68 -15.67
CA ASN A 273 5.54 21.46 -16.01
C ASN A 273 6.14 20.32 -15.20
N PHE A 274 7.11 19.60 -15.78
CA PHE A 274 7.80 18.50 -15.10
C PHE A 274 8.52 18.94 -13.81
N ASP A 275 8.99 20.18 -13.71
CA ASP A 275 9.56 20.69 -12.45
C ASP A 275 8.57 20.55 -11.28
N LEU A 276 7.30 20.88 -11.51
CA LEU A 276 6.25 20.74 -10.48
C LEU A 276 5.93 19.28 -10.19
N LEU A 277 5.92 18.42 -11.22
CA LEU A 277 5.65 16.99 -11.06
C LEU A 277 6.77 16.27 -10.30
N LEU A 278 8.03 16.65 -10.56
CA LEU A 278 9.21 16.11 -9.89
C LEU A 278 9.27 16.59 -8.44
N ARG A 279 8.94 17.85 -8.16
CA ARG A 279 8.85 18.39 -6.79
C ARG A 279 7.78 17.70 -5.94
N ASP A 280 6.65 17.30 -6.51
CA ASP A 280 5.63 16.51 -5.78
C ASP A 280 6.19 15.14 -5.32
N LEU A 281 7.24 14.64 -5.96
CA LEU A 281 7.99 13.43 -5.58
C LEU A 281 9.25 13.73 -4.74
N ASN A 282 9.41 14.96 -4.27
CA ASN A 282 10.61 15.49 -3.59
C ASN A 282 11.88 15.44 -4.46
N ILE A 283 11.74 15.46 -5.78
CA ILE A 283 12.87 15.57 -6.72
C ILE A 283 13.01 17.04 -7.12
N ASP A 284 13.93 17.73 -6.44
CA ASP A 284 14.29 19.11 -6.72
C ASP A 284 15.71 19.25 -7.28
N GLU A 285 16.07 20.48 -7.64
CA GLU A 285 17.38 20.80 -8.21
C GLU A 285 18.53 20.45 -7.24
N ASN A 286 18.34 20.58 -5.93
CA ASN A 286 19.37 20.25 -4.95
C ASN A 286 19.63 18.75 -4.92
N LEU A 287 18.57 17.93 -4.92
CA LEU A 287 18.67 16.47 -4.99
C LEU A 287 19.38 16.04 -6.28
N VAL A 288 19.02 16.66 -7.41
CA VAL A 288 19.65 16.35 -8.71
C VAL A 288 21.13 16.68 -8.68
N LYS A 289 21.50 17.88 -8.24
CA LYS A 289 22.90 18.36 -8.24
C LYS A 289 23.81 17.61 -7.28
N HIS A 290 23.34 17.30 -6.09
CA HIS A 290 24.20 16.78 -5.03
C HIS A 290 24.09 15.28 -4.81
N GLU A 291 22.94 14.66 -5.10
CA GLU A 291 22.74 13.23 -4.81
C GLU A 291 22.67 12.39 -6.09
N LEU A 292 21.75 12.71 -7.00
CA LEU A 292 21.56 11.92 -8.21
C LEU A 292 22.76 12.00 -9.16
N THR A 293 23.39 13.18 -9.22
CA THR A 293 24.61 13.38 -10.02
C THR A 293 25.76 12.51 -9.52
N GLU A 294 25.96 12.40 -8.21
CA GLU A 294 27.02 11.54 -7.64
C GLU A 294 26.80 10.07 -7.97
N LEU A 295 25.55 9.61 -8.00
CA LEU A 295 25.20 8.24 -8.41
C LEU A 295 25.34 8.01 -9.93
N LEU A 296 25.09 9.04 -10.75
CA LEU A 296 25.16 8.94 -12.21
C LEU A 296 26.59 8.93 -12.75
N VAL A 297 27.50 9.70 -12.14
CA VAL A 297 28.88 9.88 -12.63
C VAL A 297 29.63 8.55 -12.81
N PRO A 298 29.66 7.61 -11.84
CA PRO A 298 30.33 6.33 -12.03
C PRO A 298 29.77 5.49 -13.18
N VAL A 299 28.45 5.56 -13.42
CA VAL A 299 27.80 4.84 -14.52
C VAL A 299 28.30 5.37 -15.87
N LEU A 300 28.36 6.70 -16.02
CA LEU A 300 28.83 7.33 -17.26
C LEU A 300 30.35 7.16 -17.45
N GLN A 301 31.13 7.21 -16.38
CA GLN A 301 32.56 6.88 -16.43
C GLN A 301 32.79 5.44 -16.89
N GLN A 302 31.99 4.48 -16.43
CA GLN A 302 32.06 3.11 -16.92
C GLN A 302 31.68 3.01 -18.40
N LEU A 303 30.68 3.79 -18.85
CA LEU A 303 30.25 3.84 -20.24
C LEU A 303 31.38 4.35 -21.17
N VAL A 304 32.14 5.35 -20.74
CA VAL A 304 33.34 5.86 -21.43
C VAL A 304 34.48 4.84 -21.38
N THR A 305 34.85 4.38 -20.19
CA THR A 305 36.02 3.50 -19.98
C THR A 305 35.89 2.14 -20.69
N THR A 306 34.66 1.61 -20.81
CA THR A 306 34.39 0.36 -21.57
C THR A 306 34.33 0.57 -23.09
N GLY A 307 34.56 1.79 -23.57
CA GLY A 307 34.44 2.18 -24.97
C GLY A 307 33.04 2.03 -25.54
N HIS A 308 32.00 1.96 -24.69
CA HIS A 308 30.62 1.90 -25.16
C HIS A 308 30.20 3.22 -25.82
N LEU A 309 30.56 4.36 -25.22
CA LEU A 309 30.28 5.69 -25.78
C LEU A 309 30.90 5.81 -27.17
N ARG A 310 32.22 5.54 -27.25
CA ARG A 310 32.99 5.58 -28.49
C ARG A 310 32.34 4.76 -29.61
N ARG A 311 31.98 3.49 -29.32
CA ARG A 311 31.32 2.61 -30.30
C ARG A 311 29.97 3.16 -30.75
N ARG A 312 29.16 3.70 -29.84
CA ARG A 312 27.86 4.29 -30.19
C ARG A 312 28.01 5.58 -31.00
N ALA A 313 28.94 6.45 -30.63
CA ALA A 313 29.23 7.69 -31.35
C ALA A 313 29.72 7.41 -32.78
N ARG A 314 30.60 6.41 -32.96
CA ARG A 314 31.12 6.04 -34.28
C ARG A 314 30.02 5.74 -35.29
N VAL A 315 29.01 4.97 -34.88
CA VAL A 315 27.88 4.59 -35.76
C VAL A 315 27.18 5.82 -36.34
N TYR A 316 27.00 6.88 -35.57
CA TYR A 316 26.35 8.10 -36.05
C TYR A 316 27.31 9.00 -36.82
N LEU A 317 28.58 9.06 -36.44
CA LEU A 317 29.61 9.79 -37.17
C LEU A 317 29.83 9.22 -38.57
N GLU A 318 29.92 7.89 -38.70
CA GLU A 318 30.00 7.22 -40.01
C GLU A 318 28.77 7.55 -40.86
N LYS A 319 27.55 7.44 -40.30
CA LYS A 319 26.32 7.82 -41.01
C LYS A 319 26.34 9.27 -41.49
N PHE A 320 26.87 10.18 -40.68
CA PHE A 320 26.98 11.59 -41.06
C PHE A 320 28.03 11.80 -42.14
N TYR A 321 29.28 11.38 -41.93
CA TYR A 321 30.38 11.66 -42.85
C TYR A 321 30.26 10.95 -44.20
N TYR A 322 29.58 9.80 -44.24
CA TYR A 322 29.27 9.10 -45.49
C TYR A 322 27.92 9.50 -46.10
N SER A 323 27.19 10.45 -45.49
CA SER A 323 25.97 11.00 -46.11
C SER A 323 26.31 11.85 -47.33
N GLU A 324 25.39 11.92 -48.30
CA GLU A 324 25.56 12.70 -49.53
C GLU A 324 25.94 14.15 -49.23
N LYS A 325 25.25 14.79 -48.27
CA LYS A 325 25.52 16.18 -47.87
C LYS A 325 26.94 16.40 -47.34
N ALA A 326 27.45 15.49 -46.51
CA ALA A 326 28.80 15.61 -45.96
C ALA A 326 29.85 15.35 -47.04
N LEU A 327 29.61 14.36 -47.90
CA LEU A 327 30.49 14.05 -49.02
C LEU A 327 30.56 15.19 -50.04
N GLU A 328 29.45 15.86 -50.34
CA GLU A 328 29.45 17.05 -51.19
C GLU A 328 30.35 18.15 -50.62
N ILE A 329 30.26 18.44 -49.31
CA ILE A 329 31.11 19.42 -48.64
C ILE A 329 32.60 19.00 -48.70
N LEU A 330 32.88 17.72 -48.45
CA LEU A 330 34.25 17.20 -48.40
C LEU A 330 34.91 17.03 -49.79
N ASN A 331 34.10 16.78 -50.82
CA ASN A 331 34.54 16.64 -52.21
C ASN A 331 34.60 17.97 -52.95
N ASN A 332 33.77 18.96 -52.58
CA ASN A 332 33.87 20.34 -53.03
C ASN A 332 35.03 21.07 -52.34
N LYS A 333 36.25 20.52 -52.45
CA LYS A 333 37.47 21.24 -52.08
C LYS A 333 37.64 22.45 -53.03
N GLY A 334 37.09 23.59 -52.61
CA GLY A 334 37.35 24.92 -53.17
C GLY A 334 36.18 25.53 -53.92
N ALA A 335 35.52 26.50 -53.27
CA ALA A 335 35.37 27.81 -53.90
C ALA A 335 36.57 28.65 -53.46
#